data_AF-A0A564YGY5-F1
#
_entry.id   AF-A0A564YGY5-F1
#
_cell.length_a   1.000
_cell.length_b   1.000
_cell.length_c   1.000
_cell.angle_alpha   90.00
_cell.angle_beta   90.00
_cell.angle_gamma   90.00
#
_symmetry.space_group_name_H-M   'P 1'
#
loop_
_entity.id
_entity.type
_entity.pdbx_description
1 polymer ?
#
loop_
_entity_poly.entity_id
_entity_poly.type
_entity_poly.pdbx_seq_one_letter_code
_entity_poly.pdbx_strand_id
1 'polypeptide(L)'
;MEGGAFQFPVLNFNGISSRILQYTGERIKASDLSDGVKVDGLLCQFFMEFFAISLNSLEKVSYVTNLMGLFAEMNYPESFSISDFGIQRDAKKVSRILSWLFQFVETLQPAQNFSFEYLKSIKASYSEAAALRSKITSLRISNKSDDEKRVEYQNRIVELRDTMSEMYSKKAKIDEEEAVESRKLTHLLEMEKANSLEADVMMSRLEELKLREGNLKVKVIDNPNLPQTMQELQDKANALEIEMQESRSKIYQIDRDISQYKQLHEVIERQLISVCRECHSYLQQISQSKFDFTKFDGEIVDHTAEREELAKKIADLTDTLRLSEHKLVKERVVDATQTANDEHIKKEKNSLLDKYCNVCESLNSDLTTMMALLDTRKGQYEKEYNNEERQEAERKVEEMSNILQRLYLQYVESLDRVFSLDDP
;
A
#
# COMPACT_ATOMS: atom_id res chain seq x y z
N MET A 1 -3.28 9.88 12.98
CA MET A 1 -1.85 9.99 12.73
C MET A 1 -1.56 11.44 12.88
N GLU A 2 -0.85 11.78 13.95
CA GLU A 2 -0.19 13.06 14.10
C GLU A 2 0.49 13.41 12.77
N GLY A 3 0.27 14.64 12.29
CA GLY A 3 1.02 15.23 11.18
C GLY A 3 2.46 15.51 11.60
N GLY A 4 3.15 14.50 12.14
CA GLY A 4 4.60 14.51 12.22
C GLY A 4 5.09 14.51 10.77
N ALA A 5 5.65 15.63 10.33
CA ALA A 5 6.32 15.71 9.05
C ALA A 5 7.27 14.51 8.91
N PHE A 6 7.15 13.74 7.83
CA PHE A 6 8.13 12.72 7.49
C PHE A 6 9.51 13.38 7.38
N GLN A 7 10.28 13.36 8.48
CA GLN A 7 11.63 13.89 8.53
C GLN A 7 12.59 12.77 8.21
N PHE A 8 12.95 12.67 6.93
CA PHE A 8 14.05 11.80 6.54
C PHE A 8 15.40 12.45 6.89
N PRO A 9 16.41 11.66 7.29
CA PRO A 9 17.71 12.19 7.67
C PRO A 9 18.47 12.76 6.46
N VAL A 10 18.75 14.06 6.41
CA VAL A 10 19.38 14.68 5.23
C VAL A 10 20.72 14.02 4.86
N LEU A 11 20.78 13.47 3.65
CA LEU A 11 21.97 12.89 3.04
C LEU A 11 23.01 13.98 2.78
N ASN A 12 24.28 13.67 3.05
CA ASN A 12 25.39 14.50 2.60
C ASN A 12 25.58 14.38 1.07
N PHE A 13 26.39 15.29 0.50
CA PHE A 13 26.64 15.31 -0.95
C PHE A 13 27.14 13.96 -1.49
N ASN A 14 28.02 13.27 -0.77
CA ASN A 14 28.53 11.96 -1.18
C ASN A 14 27.41 10.90 -1.26
N GLY A 15 26.47 10.93 -0.31
CA GLY A 15 25.29 10.07 -0.29
C GLY A 15 24.33 10.35 -1.45
N ILE A 16 24.15 11.62 -1.81
CA ILE A 16 23.32 12.05 -2.96
C ILE A 16 24.00 11.66 -4.28
N SER A 17 25.29 11.95 -4.42
CA SER A 17 26.05 11.63 -5.63
C SER A 17 26.13 10.12 -5.88
N SER A 18 26.21 9.31 -4.82
CA SER A 18 26.24 7.84 -4.96
C SER A 18 24.91 7.30 -5.45
N ARG A 19 23.79 7.86 -4.97
CA ARG A 19 22.44 7.45 -5.39
C ARG A 19 22.11 7.92 -6.79
N ILE A 20 22.45 9.16 -7.14
CA ILE A 20 22.31 9.63 -8.54
C ILE A 20 23.09 8.69 -9.47
N LEU A 21 24.33 8.36 -9.15
CA LEU A 21 25.12 7.42 -9.95
C LEU A 21 24.45 6.02 -10.04
N GLN A 22 23.84 5.54 -8.96
CA GLN A 22 23.17 4.24 -8.94
C GLN A 22 21.92 4.21 -9.83
N TYR A 23 21.16 5.30 -9.87
CA TYR A 23 19.87 5.34 -10.57
C TYR A 23 19.98 5.87 -12.00
N THR A 24 20.73 6.94 -12.21
CA THR A 24 20.86 7.57 -13.53
C THR A 24 22.11 7.12 -14.29
N GLY A 25 23.09 6.50 -13.62
CA GLY A 25 24.39 6.17 -14.20
C GLY A 25 25.33 7.38 -14.34
N GLU A 26 24.89 8.58 -13.95
CA GLU A 26 25.66 9.82 -14.13
C GLU A 26 26.43 10.21 -12.86
N ARG A 27 27.66 10.69 -13.03
CA ARG A 27 28.43 11.30 -11.94
C ARG A 27 28.21 12.80 -11.93
N ILE A 28 27.80 13.32 -10.77
CA ILE A 28 27.63 14.75 -10.54
C ILE A 28 28.73 15.30 -9.63
N LYS A 29 29.05 16.58 -9.79
CA LYS A 29 29.91 17.37 -8.88
C LYS A 29 29.03 18.27 -8.01
N ALA A 30 29.57 18.72 -6.87
CA ALA A 30 28.82 19.61 -5.97
C ALA A 30 28.40 20.92 -6.64
N SER A 31 29.20 21.43 -7.59
CA SER A 31 28.88 22.61 -8.40
C SER A 31 27.67 22.41 -9.32
N ASP A 32 27.36 21.17 -9.70
CA ASP A 32 26.26 20.87 -10.61
C ASP A 32 24.88 21.07 -9.93
N LEU A 33 24.84 21.05 -8.59
CA LEU A 33 23.60 21.32 -7.83
C LEU A 33 23.16 22.79 -7.89
N SER A 34 24.02 23.69 -8.32
CA SER A 34 23.70 25.11 -8.55
C SER A 34 23.29 25.40 -10.00
N ASP A 35 23.46 24.44 -10.92
CA ASP A 35 23.09 24.57 -12.34
C ASP A 35 21.64 24.13 -12.53
N GLY A 36 20.74 25.09 -12.75
CA GLY A 36 19.33 24.82 -12.91
C GLY A 36 19.00 23.83 -14.03
N VAL A 37 19.74 23.85 -15.15
CA VAL A 37 19.48 22.95 -16.30
C VAL A 37 19.81 21.50 -15.94
N LYS A 38 20.94 21.28 -15.26
CA LYS A 38 21.32 19.93 -14.80
C LYS A 38 20.37 19.40 -13.75
N VAL A 39 19.99 20.23 -12.77
CA VAL A 39 19.07 19.84 -11.71
C VAL A 39 17.69 19.51 -12.28
N ASP A 40 17.20 20.28 -13.25
CA ASP A 40 15.93 20.00 -13.91
C ASP A 40 15.95 18.68 -14.67
N GLY A 41 17.04 18.39 -15.38
CA GLY A 41 17.25 17.10 -16.05
C GLY A 41 17.20 15.93 -15.05
N LEU A 42 17.90 16.04 -13.92
CA LEU A 42 17.90 15.03 -12.87
C LEU A 42 16.51 14.82 -12.27
N LEU A 43 15.76 15.89 -11.99
CA LEU A 43 14.40 15.81 -11.45
C LEU A 43 13.44 15.17 -12.47
N CYS A 44 13.50 15.57 -13.75
CA CYS A 44 12.72 14.96 -14.82
C CYS A 44 12.99 13.46 -14.92
N GLN A 45 14.26 13.06 -14.92
CA GLN A 45 14.65 11.65 -14.98
C GLN A 45 14.15 10.88 -13.76
N PHE A 46 14.32 11.44 -12.56
CA PHE A 46 13.87 10.82 -11.31
C PHE A 46 12.35 10.59 -11.32
N PHE A 47 11.55 11.58 -11.68
CA PHE A 47 10.09 11.43 -11.72
C PHE A 47 9.62 10.45 -12.79
N MET A 48 10.33 10.38 -13.92
CA MET A 48 10.05 9.37 -14.94
C MET A 48 10.36 7.96 -14.45
N GLU A 49 11.52 7.75 -13.83
CA GLU A 49 11.98 6.41 -13.44
C GLU A 49 11.19 5.84 -12.25
N PHE A 50 10.86 6.66 -11.25
CA PHE A 50 10.23 6.18 -10.01
C PHE A 50 8.72 6.33 -9.96
N PHE A 51 8.17 7.31 -10.67
CA PHE A 51 6.75 7.61 -10.63
C PHE A 51 6.06 7.49 -11.99
N ALA A 52 6.80 7.20 -13.07
CA ALA A 52 6.29 7.20 -14.44
C ALA A 52 5.63 8.53 -14.85
N ILE A 53 6.12 9.65 -14.30
CA ILE A 53 5.60 10.99 -14.57
C ILE A 53 6.53 11.74 -15.52
N SER A 54 6.02 12.08 -16.70
CA SER A 54 6.75 12.85 -17.70
C SER A 54 6.69 14.34 -17.43
N LEU A 55 7.81 14.89 -16.99
CA LEU A 55 8.01 16.32 -16.79
C LEU A 55 8.85 16.90 -17.94
N ASN A 56 8.41 18.02 -18.50
CA ASN A 56 9.14 18.72 -19.56
C ASN A 56 9.76 20.01 -19.03
N SER A 57 11.07 20.00 -18.74
CA SER A 57 11.79 21.16 -18.22
C SER A 57 11.88 22.35 -19.18
N LEU A 58 11.61 22.14 -20.47
CA LEU A 58 11.54 23.22 -21.46
C LEU A 58 10.29 24.10 -21.28
N GLU A 59 9.20 23.54 -20.73
CA GLU A 59 7.96 24.24 -20.43
C GLU A 59 7.94 24.72 -18.96
N LYS A 60 8.82 25.67 -18.64
CA LYS A 60 9.13 26.08 -17.26
C LYS A 60 7.92 26.32 -16.34
N VAL A 61 6.86 26.96 -16.82
CA VAL A 61 5.68 27.25 -15.99
C VAL A 61 4.95 25.96 -15.63
N SER A 62 4.67 25.09 -16.61
CA SER A 62 3.99 23.81 -16.35
C SER A 62 4.88 22.86 -15.53
N TYR A 63 6.18 22.80 -15.86
CA TYR A 63 7.16 22.02 -15.12
C TYR A 63 7.18 22.37 -13.63
N VAL A 64 7.35 23.66 -13.30
CA VAL A 64 7.43 24.10 -11.90
C VAL A 64 6.10 23.86 -11.20
N THR A 65 4.96 24.21 -11.80
CA THR A 65 3.64 23.98 -11.18
C THR A 65 3.38 22.50 -10.90
N ASN A 66 3.69 21.60 -11.84
CA ASN A 66 3.49 20.16 -11.64
C ASN A 66 4.41 19.62 -10.55
N LEU A 67 5.68 20.01 -10.58
CA LEU A 67 6.66 19.58 -9.59
C LEU A 67 6.30 20.07 -8.18
N MET A 68 5.81 21.31 -8.08
CA MET A 68 5.26 21.87 -6.85
C MET A 68 4.07 21.07 -6.31
N GLY A 69 3.12 20.68 -7.17
CA GLY A 69 2.00 19.83 -6.80
C GLY A 69 2.44 18.47 -6.27
N LEU A 70 3.38 17.82 -6.97
CA LEU A 70 3.90 16.51 -6.58
C LEU A 70 4.59 16.54 -5.21
N PHE A 71 5.43 17.54 -4.93
CA PHE A 71 6.04 17.66 -3.60
C PHE A 71 5.03 17.93 -2.48
N ALA A 72 3.92 18.63 -2.78
CA ALA A 72 2.84 18.80 -1.83
C ALA A 72 2.11 17.47 -1.55
N GLU A 73 1.82 16.67 -2.59
CA GLU A 73 1.21 15.35 -2.45
C GLU A 73 2.07 14.38 -1.63
N MET A 74 3.40 14.46 -1.78
CA MET A 74 4.33 13.63 -1.04
C MET A 74 4.63 14.17 0.39
N ASN A 75 4.00 15.27 0.82
CA ASN A 75 4.21 15.94 2.12
C ASN A 75 5.66 16.40 2.37
N TYR A 76 6.29 17.02 1.37
CA TYR A 76 7.62 17.61 1.53
C TYR A 76 7.61 18.71 2.61
N PRO A 77 8.56 18.69 3.58
CA PRO A 77 8.47 19.51 4.79
C PRO A 77 8.92 20.98 4.63
N GLU A 78 9.60 21.34 3.54
CA GLU A 78 10.07 22.71 3.32
C GLU A 78 9.24 23.43 2.26
N SER A 79 9.07 24.75 2.41
CA SER A 79 8.40 25.56 1.40
C SER A 79 9.30 25.82 0.18
N PHE A 80 8.71 25.67 -1.00
CA PHE A 80 9.33 26.00 -2.28
C PHE A 80 8.41 26.92 -3.09
N SER A 81 9.02 27.69 -3.99
CA SER A 81 8.39 28.71 -4.80
C SER A 81 9.00 28.71 -6.21
N ILE A 82 8.35 29.37 -7.16
CA ILE A 82 8.85 29.46 -8.54
C ILE A 82 10.26 30.07 -8.61
N SER A 83 10.58 31.00 -7.71
CA SER A 83 11.91 31.62 -7.63
C SER A 83 13.03 30.64 -7.25
N ASP A 84 12.71 29.54 -6.57
CA ASP A 84 13.69 28.51 -6.20
C ASP A 84 14.15 27.66 -7.40
N PHE A 85 13.40 27.70 -8.50
CA PHE A 85 13.68 26.98 -9.74
C PHE A 85 14.32 27.85 -10.84
N GLY A 86 14.93 28.98 -10.45
CA GLY A 86 15.69 29.86 -11.33
C GLY A 86 16.91 29.19 -11.99
N ILE A 87 17.59 29.93 -12.88
CA ILE A 87 18.78 29.46 -13.62
C ILE A 87 19.93 29.13 -12.66
N GLN A 88 20.11 29.94 -11.61
CA GLN A 88 21.02 29.66 -10.50
C GLN A 88 20.21 29.24 -9.29
N ARG A 89 20.59 28.10 -8.69
CA ARG A 89 19.91 27.53 -7.54
C ARG A 89 20.80 27.49 -6.31
N ASP A 90 20.17 27.57 -5.15
CA ASP A 90 20.83 27.27 -3.89
C ASP A 90 21.12 25.75 -3.82
N ALA A 91 22.38 25.39 -3.96
CA ALA A 91 22.85 24.01 -3.88
C ALA A 91 22.44 23.33 -2.58
N LYS A 92 22.33 24.05 -1.46
CA LYS A 92 21.89 23.47 -0.18
C LYS A 92 20.42 23.07 -0.23
N LYS A 93 19.57 23.92 -0.81
CA LYS A 93 18.14 23.65 -0.96
C LYS A 93 17.90 22.49 -1.93
N VAL A 94 18.60 22.48 -3.07
CA VAL A 94 18.55 21.37 -4.03
C VAL A 94 19.03 20.05 -3.42
N SER A 95 20.11 20.09 -2.63
CA SER A 95 20.62 18.91 -1.91
C SER A 95 19.58 18.31 -0.97
N ARG A 96 18.77 19.14 -0.29
CA ARG A 96 17.70 18.65 0.61
C ARG A 96 16.55 18.04 -0.18
N ILE A 97 16.15 18.67 -1.28
CA ILE A 97 15.11 18.15 -2.17
C ILE A 97 15.49 16.75 -2.69
N LEU A 98 16.70 16.61 -3.24
CA LEU A 98 17.17 15.34 -3.77
C LEU A 98 17.34 14.29 -2.66
N SER A 99 17.87 14.70 -1.50
CA SER A 99 17.97 13.80 -0.34
C SER A 99 16.60 13.25 0.06
N TRP A 100 15.61 14.14 0.16
CA TRP A 100 14.26 13.77 0.58
C TRP A 100 13.62 12.83 -0.43
N LEU A 101 13.75 13.10 -1.74
CA LEU A 101 13.23 12.25 -2.80
C LEU A 101 13.77 10.82 -2.74
N PHE A 102 15.09 10.67 -2.60
CA PHE A 102 15.70 9.34 -2.49
C PHE A 102 15.18 8.58 -1.26
N GLN A 103 15.06 9.27 -0.13
CA GLN A 103 14.61 8.63 1.11
C GLN A 103 13.13 8.29 1.10
N PHE A 104 12.31 9.14 0.48
CA PHE A 104 10.90 8.88 0.25
C PHE A 104 10.71 7.60 -0.56
N VAL A 105 11.42 7.48 -1.68
CA VAL A 105 11.39 6.28 -2.53
C VAL A 105 11.90 5.06 -1.77
N GLU A 106 13.08 5.13 -1.15
CA GLU A 106 13.66 3.99 -0.42
C GLU A 106 12.76 3.50 0.72
N THR A 107 12.02 4.41 1.37
CA THR A 107 11.08 4.07 2.44
C THR A 107 9.81 3.41 1.91
N LEU A 108 9.33 3.82 0.73
CA LEU A 108 8.12 3.27 0.10
C LEU A 108 8.38 2.07 -0.82
N GLN A 109 9.63 1.84 -1.21
CA GLN A 109 10.04 0.77 -2.11
C GLN A 109 9.64 -0.64 -1.60
N PRO A 110 9.74 -0.97 -0.29
CA PRO A 110 9.23 -2.25 0.23
C PRO A 110 7.71 -2.43 0.04
N ALA A 111 6.93 -1.36 0.21
CA ALA A 111 5.47 -1.39 0.05
C ALA A 111 5.06 -1.48 -1.44
N GLN A 112 5.79 -0.82 -2.34
CA GLN A 112 5.60 -0.96 -3.78
C GLN A 112 5.95 -2.37 -4.28
N ASN A 113 7.06 -2.95 -3.81
CA ASN A 113 7.46 -4.31 -4.16
C ASN A 113 6.41 -5.33 -3.71
N PHE A 114 5.85 -5.17 -2.51
CA PHE A 114 4.76 -6.01 -2.03
C PHE A 114 3.51 -5.92 -2.91
N SER A 115 3.10 -4.71 -3.29
CA SER A 115 1.94 -4.47 -4.14
C SER A 115 2.12 -5.04 -5.55
N PHE A 116 3.33 -4.95 -6.11
CA PHE A 116 3.64 -5.46 -7.44
C PHE A 116 3.69 -6.98 -7.50
N GLU A 117 4.32 -7.64 -6.51
CA GLU A 117 4.32 -9.10 -6.41
C GLU A 117 2.91 -9.66 -6.17
N TYR A 118 2.09 -8.96 -5.37
CA TYR A 118 0.69 -9.33 -5.17
C TYR A 118 -0.15 -9.21 -6.46
N LEU A 119 -0.01 -8.12 -7.22
CA LEU A 119 -0.65 -7.94 -8.53
C LEU A 119 -0.24 -9.00 -9.55
N LYS A 120 1.04 -9.39 -9.55
CA LYS A 120 1.58 -10.45 -10.41
C LYS A 120 0.97 -11.81 -10.06
N SER A 121 0.82 -12.11 -8.76
CA SER A 121 0.14 -13.32 -8.27
C SER A 121 -1.33 -13.36 -8.72
N ILE A 122 -2.06 -12.25 -8.60
CA ILE A 122 -3.46 -12.15 -9.08
C ILE A 122 -3.55 -12.42 -10.59
N LYS A 123 -2.66 -11.82 -11.39
CA LYS A 123 -2.64 -12.00 -12.85
C LYS A 123 -2.35 -13.45 -13.25
N ALA A 124 -1.47 -14.13 -12.51
CA ALA A 124 -1.20 -15.54 -12.72
C ALA A 124 -2.44 -16.40 -12.41
N SER A 125 -3.08 -16.16 -11.26
CA SER A 125 -4.31 -16.87 -10.85
C SER A 125 -5.45 -16.68 -11.86
N TYR A 126 -5.62 -15.47 -12.39
CA TYR A 126 -6.65 -15.19 -13.41
C TYR A 126 -6.38 -15.91 -14.74
N SER A 127 -5.11 -16.02 -15.14
CA SER A 127 -4.69 -16.72 -16.36
C SER A 127 -4.95 -18.22 -16.24
N GLU A 128 -4.70 -18.79 -15.06
CA GLU A 128 -4.97 -20.20 -14.75
C GLU A 128 -6.48 -20.49 -14.71
N ALA A 129 -7.28 -19.59 -14.11
CA ALA A 129 -8.74 -19.69 -14.12
C ALA A 129 -9.32 -19.63 -15.55
N ALA A 130 -8.76 -18.81 -16.43
CA ALA A 130 -9.15 -18.74 -17.83
C ALA A 130 -8.84 -20.05 -18.58
N ALA A 131 -7.66 -20.64 -18.34
CA ALA A 131 -7.28 -21.94 -18.92
C ALA A 131 -8.23 -23.06 -18.46
N LEU A 132 -8.58 -23.10 -17.17
CA LEU A 132 -9.54 -24.07 -16.63
C LEU A 132 -10.94 -23.90 -17.23
N ARG A 133 -11.43 -22.67 -17.40
CA ARG A 133 -12.71 -22.41 -18.07
C ARG A 133 -12.73 -22.93 -19.51
N SER A 134 -11.64 -22.70 -20.25
CA SER A 134 -11.50 -23.24 -21.61
C SER A 134 -11.57 -24.76 -21.62
N LYS A 135 -10.84 -25.43 -20.71
CA LYS A 135 -10.85 -26.89 -20.56
C LYS A 135 -12.23 -27.45 -20.21
N ILE A 136 -12.96 -26.81 -19.28
CA ILE A 136 -14.34 -27.19 -18.92
C ILE A 136 -15.26 -27.09 -20.14
N THR A 137 -15.09 -26.04 -20.95
CA THR A 137 -15.91 -25.82 -22.15
C THR A 137 -15.65 -26.90 -23.20
N SER A 138 -14.38 -27.25 -23.44
CA SER A 138 -14.00 -28.35 -24.34
C SER A 138 -14.57 -29.70 -23.87
N LEU A 139 -14.50 -30.01 -22.57
CA LEU A 139 -15.05 -31.24 -22.02
C LEU A 139 -16.58 -31.30 -22.14
N ARG A 140 -17.30 -30.18 -21.94
CA ARG A 140 -18.75 -30.11 -22.16
C ARG A 140 -19.14 -30.42 -23.60
N ILE A 141 -18.39 -29.91 -24.58
CA ILE A 141 -18.65 -30.16 -26.00
C ILE A 141 -18.45 -31.65 -26.32
N SER A 142 -17.38 -32.26 -25.81
CA SER A 142 -17.13 -33.70 -26.00
C SER A 142 -18.26 -34.55 -25.42
N ASN A 143 -18.70 -34.24 -24.20
CA ASN A 143 -19.74 -35.04 -23.53
C ASN A 143 -21.09 -34.97 -24.27
N LYS A 144 -21.42 -33.81 -24.86
CA LYS A 144 -22.62 -33.66 -25.68
C LYS A 144 -22.56 -34.54 -26.94
N SER A 145 -21.41 -34.61 -27.60
CA SER A 145 -21.22 -35.49 -28.77
C SER A 145 -21.33 -36.97 -28.38
N ASP A 146 -20.83 -37.34 -27.20
CA ASP A 146 -20.92 -38.72 -26.71
C ASP A 146 -22.34 -39.10 -26.27
N ASP A 147 -23.11 -38.16 -25.71
CA ASP A 147 -24.54 -38.36 -25.40
C ASP A 147 -25.37 -38.53 -26.69
N GLU A 148 -25.09 -37.75 -27.74
CA GLU A 148 -25.73 -37.90 -29.06
C GLU A 148 -25.44 -39.29 -29.65
N LYS A 149 -24.19 -39.75 -29.60
CA LYS A 149 -23.82 -41.11 -30.02
C LYS A 149 -24.46 -42.21 -29.16
N ARG A 150 -24.59 -41.99 -27.85
CA ARG A 150 -25.26 -42.95 -26.95
C ARG A 150 -26.71 -43.14 -27.37
N VAL A 151 -27.43 -42.06 -27.67
CA VAL A 151 -28.81 -42.13 -28.16
C VAL A 151 -28.88 -42.88 -29.50
N GLU A 152 -27.96 -42.59 -30.42
CA GLU A 152 -27.87 -43.28 -31.71
C GLU A 152 -27.67 -44.80 -31.55
N TYR A 153 -26.69 -45.22 -30.73
CA TYR A 153 -26.46 -46.64 -30.46
C TYR A 153 -27.65 -47.31 -29.77
N GLN A 154 -28.31 -46.61 -28.86
CA GLN A 154 -29.46 -47.14 -28.15
C GLN A 154 -30.65 -47.37 -29.09
N ASN A 155 -30.88 -46.46 -30.04
CA ASN A 155 -31.87 -46.66 -31.11
C ASN A 155 -31.50 -47.84 -32.00
N ARG A 156 -30.21 -47.98 -32.36
CA ARG A 156 -29.74 -49.10 -33.18
C ARG A 156 -29.90 -50.46 -32.50
N ILE A 157 -29.68 -50.52 -31.19
CA ILE A 157 -29.90 -51.74 -30.39
C ILE A 157 -31.38 -52.14 -30.40
N VAL A 158 -32.30 -51.17 -30.31
CA VAL A 158 -33.74 -51.43 -30.39
C VAL A 158 -34.12 -51.98 -31.77
N GLU A 159 -33.67 -51.34 -32.86
CA GLU A 159 -33.92 -51.83 -34.22
C GLU A 159 -33.39 -53.27 -34.44
N LEU A 160 -32.19 -53.55 -33.95
CA LEU A 160 -31.58 -54.88 -34.04
C LEU A 160 -32.34 -55.94 -33.21
N ARG A 161 -32.87 -55.55 -32.04
CA ARG A 161 -33.69 -56.45 -31.22
C ARG A 161 -35.02 -56.78 -31.89
N ASP A 162 -35.65 -55.80 -32.51
CA ASP A 162 -36.94 -55.97 -33.20
C ASP A 162 -36.77 -56.87 -34.43
N THR A 163 -35.75 -56.62 -35.25
CA THR A 163 -35.41 -57.48 -36.40
C THR A 163 -35.06 -58.90 -35.97
N MET A 164 -34.31 -59.09 -34.87
CA MET A 164 -34.00 -60.42 -34.36
C MET A 164 -35.24 -61.16 -33.85
N SER A 165 -36.17 -60.46 -33.20
CA SER A 165 -37.46 -61.03 -32.78
C SER A 165 -38.30 -61.48 -33.97
N GLU A 166 -38.31 -60.69 -35.04
CA GLU A 166 -38.99 -61.05 -36.29
C GLU A 166 -38.36 -62.29 -36.94
N MET A 167 -37.03 -62.39 -36.95
CA MET A 167 -36.30 -63.55 -37.47
C MET A 167 -36.55 -64.81 -36.64
N TYR A 168 -36.58 -64.73 -35.31
CA TYR A 168 -36.94 -65.87 -34.47
C TYR A 168 -38.38 -66.32 -34.69
N SER A 169 -39.32 -65.38 -34.90
CA SER A 169 -40.70 -65.72 -35.24
C SER A 169 -40.80 -66.43 -36.60
N LYS A 170 -40.05 -65.97 -37.61
CA LYS A 170 -39.97 -66.65 -38.91
C LYS A 170 -39.36 -68.04 -38.80
N LYS A 171 -38.29 -68.20 -38.01
CA LYS A 171 -37.64 -69.49 -37.76
C LYS A 171 -38.61 -70.48 -37.10
N ALA A 172 -39.34 -70.05 -36.07
CA ALA A 172 -40.32 -70.91 -35.42
C ALA A 172 -41.40 -71.42 -36.39
N LYS A 173 -41.85 -70.60 -37.34
CA LYS A 173 -42.81 -71.02 -38.38
C LYS A 173 -42.20 -72.07 -39.33
N ILE A 174 -40.95 -71.86 -39.76
CA ILE A 174 -40.25 -72.80 -40.64
C ILE A 174 -40.01 -74.14 -39.92
N ASP A 175 -39.57 -74.12 -38.66
CA ASP A 175 -39.34 -75.33 -37.88
C ASP A 175 -40.66 -76.12 -37.69
N GLU A 176 -41.79 -75.42 -37.54
CA GLU A 176 -43.11 -76.05 -37.46
C GLU A 176 -43.56 -76.64 -38.80
N GLU A 177 -43.34 -75.95 -39.91
CA GLU A 177 -43.57 -76.46 -41.27
C GLU A 177 -42.71 -77.70 -41.57
N GLU A 178 -41.42 -77.68 -41.20
CA GLU A 178 -40.51 -78.82 -41.33
C GLU A 178 -40.97 -80.01 -40.50
N ALA A 179 -41.41 -79.78 -39.27
CA ALA A 179 -41.95 -80.83 -38.40
C ALA A 179 -43.26 -81.42 -38.93
N VAL A 180 -44.10 -80.63 -39.60
CA VAL A 180 -45.30 -81.11 -40.29
C VAL A 180 -44.91 -81.98 -41.49
N GLU A 181 -43.96 -81.54 -42.30
CA GLU A 181 -43.57 -82.27 -43.51
C GLU A 181 -42.80 -83.55 -43.19
N SER A 182 -41.97 -83.54 -42.14
CA SER A 182 -41.34 -84.75 -41.59
C SER A 182 -42.37 -85.78 -41.11
N ARG A 183 -43.46 -85.31 -40.47
CA ARG A 183 -44.57 -86.19 -40.06
C ARG A 183 -45.31 -86.78 -41.27
N LYS A 184 -45.57 -85.97 -42.32
CA LYS A 184 -46.18 -86.47 -43.56
C LYS A 184 -45.29 -87.49 -44.26
N LEU A 185 -43.98 -87.25 -44.34
CA LEU A 185 -43.03 -88.18 -44.93
C LEU A 185 -42.99 -89.50 -44.17
N THR A 186 -42.97 -89.44 -42.83
CA THR A 186 -43.01 -90.64 -41.98
C THR A 186 -44.31 -91.43 -42.21
N HIS A 187 -45.45 -90.74 -42.30
CA HIS A 187 -46.73 -91.39 -42.61
C HIS A 187 -46.74 -92.02 -44.00
N LEU A 188 -46.18 -91.36 -45.01
CA LEU A 188 -46.06 -91.91 -46.36
C LEU A 188 -45.12 -93.13 -46.40
N LEU A 189 -44.03 -93.12 -45.65
CA LEU A 189 -43.12 -94.28 -45.50
C LEU A 189 -43.80 -95.44 -44.76
N GLU A 190 -44.62 -95.16 -43.76
CA GLU A 190 -45.43 -96.17 -43.08
C GLU A 190 -46.52 -96.72 -44.00
N MET A 191 -47.17 -95.89 -44.80
CA MET A 191 -48.11 -96.31 -45.83
C MET A 191 -47.40 -97.10 -46.93
N GLU A 192 -46.19 -96.71 -47.35
CA GLU A 192 -45.39 -97.47 -48.31
C GLU A 192 -44.97 -98.82 -47.72
N LYS A 193 -44.58 -98.90 -46.45
CA LYS A 193 -44.31 -100.16 -45.76
C LYS A 193 -45.56 -101.02 -45.61
N ALA A 194 -46.70 -100.42 -45.26
CA ALA A 194 -47.98 -101.11 -45.16
C ALA A 194 -48.43 -101.62 -46.54
N ASN A 195 -48.32 -100.80 -47.58
CA ASN A 195 -48.58 -101.15 -48.96
C ASN A 195 -47.54 -102.13 -49.51
N SER A 196 -46.29 -102.14 -49.03
CA SER A 196 -45.27 -103.12 -49.35
C SER A 196 -45.59 -104.45 -48.68
N LEU A 197 -46.08 -104.46 -47.44
CA LEU A 197 -46.58 -105.65 -46.76
C LEU A 197 -47.85 -106.17 -47.41
N GLU A 198 -48.76 -105.27 -47.80
CA GLU A 198 -49.94 -105.60 -48.59
C GLU A 198 -49.54 -106.07 -49.99
N ALA A 199 -48.45 -105.54 -50.56
CA ALA A 199 -47.83 -106.00 -51.80
C ALA A 199 -47.07 -107.31 -51.62
N ASP A 200 -46.56 -107.66 -50.43
CA ASP A 200 -45.91 -108.93 -50.11
C ASP A 200 -46.95 -110.04 -49.87
N VAL A 201 -48.05 -109.70 -49.21
CA VAL A 201 -49.25 -110.54 -49.07
C VAL A 201 -49.93 -110.69 -50.42
N MET A 202 -50.07 -109.59 -51.18
CA MET A 202 -50.51 -109.65 -52.56
C MET A 202 -49.49 -110.35 -53.43
N MET A 203 -48.17 -110.31 -53.18
CA MET A 203 -47.12 -111.03 -53.93
C MET A 203 -47.12 -112.52 -53.63
N SER A 204 -47.43 -112.92 -52.40
CA SER A 204 -47.67 -114.33 -52.07
C SER A 204 -48.95 -114.83 -52.76
N ARG A 205 -49.99 -113.99 -52.78
CA ARG A 205 -51.22 -114.22 -53.56
C ARG A 205 -51.00 -114.07 -55.07
N LEU A 206 -49.97 -113.32 -55.48
CA LEU A 206 -49.48 -113.12 -56.85
C LEU A 206 -48.52 -114.23 -57.22
N GLU A 207 -47.94 -115.01 -56.31
CA GLU A 207 -47.22 -116.25 -56.63
C GLU A 207 -48.24 -117.36 -56.89
N GLU A 208 -49.32 -117.40 -56.10
CA GLU A 208 -50.51 -118.21 -56.39
C GLU A 208 -51.21 -117.76 -57.69
N LEU A 209 -51.31 -116.46 -57.94
CA LEU A 209 -51.88 -115.91 -59.18
C LEU A 209 -50.86 -115.85 -60.33
N LYS A 210 -49.53 -115.85 -60.15
CA LYS A 210 -48.49 -115.97 -61.22
C LYS A 210 -48.40 -117.39 -61.74
N LEU A 211 -48.70 -118.38 -60.91
CA LEU A 211 -49.04 -119.72 -61.38
C LEU A 211 -50.29 -119.71 -62.29
N ARG A 212 -51.15 -118.68 -62.16
CA ARG A 212 -52.37 -118.44 -62.95
C ARG A 212 -52.25 -117.31 -64.00
N GLU A 213 -51.18 -116.52 -63.96
CA GLU A 213 -50.84 -115.33 -64.74
C GLU A 213 -49.51 -115.56 -65.50
N GLY A 214 -49.15 -116.82 -65.72
CA GLY A 214 -48.61 -117.24 -67.02
C GLY A 214 -49.59 -116.93 -68.17
N ASN A 215 -50.80 -116.44 -67.86
CA ASN A 215 -51.81 -115.99 -68.81
C ASN A 215 -51.86 -114.48 -69.14
N LEU A 216 -51.41 -113.46 -68.36
CA LEU A 216 -51.72 -112.04 -68.73
C LEU A 216 -50.81 -110.92 -68.11
N LYS A 217 -49.65 -110.64 -68.76
CA LYS A 217 -48.80 -109.40 -68.89
C LYS A 217 -49.09 -108.04 -68.15
N VAL A 218 -48.00 -107.39 -67.63
CA VAL A 218 -47.37 -106.03 -67.95
C VAL A 218 -47.30 -104.82 -66.93
N LYS A 219 -46.07 -104.18 -66.81
CA LYS A 219 -45.60 -102.76 -66.48
C LYS A 219 -45.89 -102.05 -65.11
N VAL A 220 -44.92 -101.49 -64.34
CA VAL A 220 -44.07 -100.21 -64.33
C VAL A 220 -44.75 -98.93 -63.77
N ILE A 221 -44.07 -98.12 -62.91
CA ILE A 221 -43.88 -96.62 -62.95
C ILE A 221 -43.04 -96.07 -61.75
N ASP A 222 -42.10 -95.14 -62.03
CA ASP A 222 -41.24 -94.30 -61.15
C ASP A 222 -41.72 -92.82 -61.07
N ASN A 223 -41.28 -92.01 -60.06
CA ASN A 223 -41.58 -90.57 -59.92
C ASN A 223 -40.28 -89.70 -59.78
N PRO A 224 -40.02 -88.65 -60.60
CA PRO A 224 -38.66 -88.15 -60.85
C PRO A 224 -38.17 -86.90 -60.09
N ASN A 225 -38.95 -86.27 -59.19
CA ASN A 225 -38.65 -84.89 -58.71
C ASN A 225 -38.27 -84.73 -57.22
N LEU A 226 -38.10 -85.83 -56.46
CA LEU A 226 -37.76 -85.75 -55.02
C LEU A 226 -36.31 -85.33 -54.70
N PRO A 227 -35.27 -85.71 -55.47
CA PRO A 227 -33.89 -85.39 -55.13
C PRO A 227 -33.53 -83.90 -55.30
N GLN A 228 -34.20 -83.22 -56.22
CA GLN A 228 -33.84 -81.85 -56.62
C GLN A 228 -34.30 -80.80 -55.61
N THR A 229 -35.48 -80.99 -55.01
CA THR A 229 -36.01 -80.13 -53.94
C THR A 229 -35.26 -80.31 -52.61
N MET A 230 -34.76 -81.51 -52.33
CA MET A 230 -33.88 -81.75 -51.17
C MET A 230 -32.55 -80.99 -51.27
N GLN A 231 -31.97 -80.95 -52.47
CA GLN A 231 -30.70 -80.25 -52.68
C GLN A 231 -30.85 -78.73 -52.51
N GLU A 232 -31.94 -78.13 -53.01
CA GLU A 232 -32.22 -76.70 -52.84
C GLU A 232 -32.46 -76.29 -51.37
N LEU A 233 -33.07 -77.16 -50.57
CA LEU A 233 -33.25 -76.94 -49.13
C LEU A 233 -31.91 -77.03 -48.38
N GLN A 234 -31.04 -77.97 -48.77
CA GLN A 234 -29.70 -78.11 -48.19
C GLN A 234 -28.83 -76.87 -48.45
N ASP A 235 -28.88 -76.32 -49.67
CA ASP A 235 -28.08 -75.13 -50.02
C ASP A 235 -28.57 -73.87 -49.28
N LYS A 236 -29.88 -73.73 -49.05
CA LYS A 236 -30.45 -72.66 -48.22
C LYS A 236 -30.06 -72.79 -46.75
N ALA A 237 -30.04 -74.01 -46.21
CA ALA A 237 -29.61 -74.26 -44.84
C ALA A 237 -28.14 -73.86 -44.63
N ASN A 238 -27.26 -74.24 -45.57
CA ASN A 238 -25.85 -73.88 -45.52
C ASN A 238 -25.62 -72.36 -45.62
N ALA A 239 -26.38 -71.65 -46.47
CA ALA A 239 -26.30 -70.19 -46.59
C ALA A 239 -26.71 -69.47 -45.28
N LEU A 240 -27.78 -69.94 -44.63
CA LEU A 240 -28.22 -69.42 -43.33
C LEU A 240 -27.19 -69.67 -42.22
N GLU A 241 -26.49 -70.80 -42.26
CA GLU A 241 -25.45 -71.11 -41.26
C GLU A 241 -24.26 -70.14 -41.34
N ILE A 242 -23.84 -69.78 -42.57
CA ILE A 242 -22.80 -68.76 -42.80
C ILE A 242 -23.25 -67.39 -42.27
N GLU A 243 -24.49 -66.99 -42.56
CA GLU A 243 -25.04 -65.70 -42.13
C GLU A 243 -25.18 -65.61 -40.59
N MET A 244 -25.52 -66.72 -39.93
CA MET A 244 -25.50 -66.84 -38.47
C MET A 244 -24.10 -66.70 -37.88
N GLN A 245 -23.09 -67.27 -38.54
CA GLN A 245 -21.71 -67.23 -38.08
C GLN A 245 -21.12 -65.81 -38.21
N GLU A 246 -21.47 -65.11 -39.29
CA GLU A 246 -21.11 -63.70 -39.49
C GLU A 246 -21.80 -62.79 -38.44
N SER A 247 -23.07 -63.07 -38.14
CA SER A 247 -23.82 -62.37 -37.08
C SER A 247 -23.20 -62.57 -35.70
N ARG A 248 -22.75 -63.78 -35.36
CA ARG A 248 -22.02 -64.06 -34.11
C ARG A 248 -20.73 -63.25 -34.01
N SER A 249 -19.96 -63.14 -35.10
CA SER A 249 -18.73 -62.32 -35.11
C SER A 249 -19.01 -60.84 -34.84
N LYS A 250 -20.10 -60.29 -35.41
CA LYS A 250 -20.51 -58.90 -35.17
C LYS A 250 -20.93 -58.68 -33.72
N ILE A 251 -21.63 -59.63 -33.10
CA ILE A 251 -22.00 -59.57 -31.67
C ILE A 251 -20.76 -59.54 -30.77
N TYR A 252 -19.78 -60.42 -31.02
CA TYR A 252 -18.53 -60.41 -30.25
C TYR A 252 -17.78 -59.07 -30.35
N GLN A 253 -17.80 -58.43 -31.52
CA GLN A 253 -17.18 -57.12 -31.69
C GLN A 253 -17.92 -56.04 -30.89
N ILE A 254 -19.26 -56.05 -30.90
CA ILE A 254 -20.09 -55.13 -30.13
C ILE A 254 -19.85 -55.30 -28.61
N ASP A 255 -19.78 -56.53 -28.11
CA ASP A 255 -19.53 -56.79 -26.69
C ASP A 255 -18.15 -56.29 -26.23
N ARG A 256 -17.15 -56.40 -27.12
CA ARG A 256 -15.82 -55.83 -26.89
C ARG A 256 -15.89 -54.31 -26.81
N ASP A 257 -16.58 -53.67 -27.74
CA ASP A 257 -16.70 -52.21 -27.79
C ASP A 257 -17.48 -51.68 -26.56
N ILE A 258 -18.57 -52.34 -26.15
CA ILE A 258 -19.32 -52.03 -24.92
C ILE A 258 -18.40 -52.09 -23.69
N SER A 259 -17.53 -53.10 -23.62
CA SER A 259 -16.60 -53.26 -22.50
C SER A 259 -15.56 -52.13 -22.46
N GLN A 260 -15.06 -51.69 -23.61
CA GLN A 260 -14.16 -50.53 -23.71
C GLN A 260 -14.87 -49.22 -23.30
N TYR A 261 -16.13 -49.03 -23.73
CA TYR A 261 -16.92 -47.88 -23.32
C TYR A 261 -17.17 -47.82 -21.81
N LYS A 262 -17.44 -48.97 -21.16
CA LYS A 262 -17.59 -49.04 -19.70
C LYS A 262 -16.31 -48.59 -18.98
N GLN A 263 -15.14 -49.07 -19.43
CA GLN A 263 -13.86 -48.65 -18.86
C GLN A 263 -13.60 -47.15 -19.04
N LEU A 264 -13.89 -46.60 -20.23
CA LEU A 264 -13.73 -45.17 -20.48
C LEU A 264 -14.66 -44.33 -19.59
N HIS A 265 -15.91 -44.79 -19.43
CA HIS A 265 -16.89 -44.11 -18.56
C HIS A 265 -16.42 -44.05 -17.11
N GLU A 266 -15.88 -45.14 -16.56
CA GLU A 266 -15.32 -45.15 -15.19
C GLU A 266 -14.14 -44.20 -15.02
N VAL A 267 -13.30 -44.03 -16.05
CA VAL A 267 -12.17 -43.09 -16.01
C VAL A 267 -12.69 -41.65 -16.01
N ILE A 268 -13.67 -41.34 -16.88
CA ILE A 268 -14.28 -40.02 -16.95
C ILE A 268 -14.97 -39.68 -15.63
N GLU A 269 -15.73 -40.62 -15.04
CA GLU A 269 -16.43 -40.41 -13.78
C GLU A 269 -15.45 -40.13 -12.64
N ARG A 270 -14.34 -40.88 -12.55
CA ARG A 270 -13.27 -40.63 -11.57
C ARG A 270 -12.63 -39.25 -11.74
N GLN A 271 -12.36 -38.84 -12.98
CA GLN A 271 -11.81 -37.51 -13.27
C GLN A 271 -12.80 -36.40 -12.91
N LEU A 272 -14.09 -36.57 -13.24
CA LEU A 272 -15.14 -35.61 -12.91
C LEU A 272 -15.28 -35.43 -11.40
N ILE A 273 -15.26 -36.53 -10.64
CA ILE A 273 -15.28 -36.48 -9.16
C ILE A 273 -14.06 -35.72 -8.62
N SER A 274 -12.87 -35.93 -9.18
CA SER A 274 -11.65 -35.21 -8.79
C SER A 274 -11.79 -33.71 -9.02
N VAL A 275 -12.22 -33.31 -10.21
CA VAL A 275 -12.42 -31.89 -10.57
C VAL A 275 -13.48 -31.24 -9.69
N CYS A 276 -14.59 -31.94 -9.40
CA CYS A 276 -15.62 -31.43 -8.49
C CYS A 276 -15.08 -31.20 -7.07
N ARG A 277 -14.22 -32.07 -6.56
CA ARG A 277 -13.58 -31.89 -5.24
C ARG A 277 -12.64 -30.70 -5.23
N GLU A 278 -11.82 -30.52 -6.27
CA GLU A 278 -10.93 -29.36 -6.39
C GLU A 278 -11.72 -28.05 -6.46
N CYS A 279 -12.76 -27.99 -7.32
CA CYS A 279 -13.66 -26.84 -7.39
C CYS A 279 -14.31 -26.52 -6.04
N HIS A 280 -14.75 -27.54 -5.30
CA HIS A 280 -15.33 -27.35 -3.98
C HIS A 280 -14.31 -26.79 -2.98
N SER A 281 -13.07 -27.28 -3.00
CA SER A 281 -11.98 -26.77 -2.17
C SER A 281 -11.67 -25.31 -2.47
N TYR A 282 -11.59 -24.93 -3.75
CA TYR A 282 -11.37 -23.53 -4.14
C TYR A 282 -12.52 -22.62 -3.73
N LEU A 283 -13.78 -23.05 -3.88
CA LEU A 283 -14.93 -22.28 -3.40
C LEU A 283 -14.88 -22.06 -1.89
N GLN A 284 -14.45 -23.07 -1.12
CA GLN A 284 -14.29 -22.94 0.33
C GLN A 284 -13.18 -21.94 0.68
N GLN A 285 -12.04 -21.98 -0.01
CA GLN A 285 -10.94 -21.02 0.18
C GLN A 285 -11.36 -19.58 -0.17
N ILE A 286 -12.08 -19.38 -1.27
CA ILE A 286 -12.63 -18.07 -1.66
C ILE A 286 -13.61 -17.55 -0.61
N SER A 287 -14.48 -18.43 -0.10
CA SER A 287 -15.44 -18.04 0.95
C SER A 287 -14.73 -17.63 2.24
N GLN A 288 -13.68 -18.36 2.64
CA GLN A 288 -12.88 -18.01 3.80
C GLN A 288 -12.16 -16.67 3.61
N SER A 289 -11.50 -16.49 2.46
CA SER A 289 -10.82 -15.23 2.14
C SER A 289 -11.79 -14.03 2.15
N LYS A 290 -13.02 -14.20 1.64
CA LYS A 290 -14.04 -13.15 1.69
C LYS A 290 -14.44 -12.80 3.14
N PHE A 291 -14.57 -13.80 4.01
CA PHE A 291 -14.83 -13.57 5.43
C PHE A 291 -13.68 -12.79 6.09
N ASP A 292 -12.44 -13.19 5.81
CA ASP A 292 -11.26 -12.50 6.34
C ASP A 292 -11.19 -11.04 5.85
N PHE A 293 -11.49 -10.76 4.59
CA PHE A 293 -11.60 -9.39 4.07
C PHE A 293 -12.63 -8.56 4.83
N THR A 294 -13.84 -9.09 5.06
CA THR A 294 -14.87 -8.36 5.80
C THR A 294 -14.47 -8.08 7.25
N LYS A 295 -13.67 -8.96 7.85
CA LYS A 295 -13.13 -8.76 9.18
C LYS A 295 -12.10 -7.63 9.20
N PHE A 296 -11.15 -7.67 8.26
CA PHE A 296 -10.12 -6.62 8.15
C PHE A 296 -10.70 -5.25 7.81
N ASP A 297 -11.72 -5.18 6.96
CA ASP A 297 -12.44 -3.92 6.70
C ASP A 297 -13.05 -3.35 7.98
N GLY A 298 -13.63 -4.20 8.84
CA GLY A 298 -14.11 -3.78 10.16
C GLY A 298 -13.00 -3.23 11.05
N GLU A 299 -11.86 -3.93 11.14
CA GLU A 299 -10.69 -3.50 11.92
C GLU A 299 -10.11 -2.16 11.40
N ILE A 300 -10.13 -1.94 10.07
CA ILE A 300 -9.70 -0.66 9.46
C ILE A 300 -10.65 0.48 9.85
N VAL A 301 -11.97 0.25 9.85
CA VAL A 301 -12.96 1.25 10.27
C VAL A 301 -12.75 1.62 11.72
N ASP A 302 -12.57 0.63 12.61
CA ASP A 302 -12.32 0.85 14.03
C ASP A 302 -11.03 1.67 14.26
N HIS A 303 -9.92 1.29 13.60
CA HIS A 303 -8.69 2.06 13.67
C HIS A 303 -8.81 3.47 13.09
N THR A 304 -9.65 3.68 12.08
CA THR A 304 -9.90 5.01 11.52
C THR A 304 -10.64 5.90 12.55
N ALA A 305 -11.60 5.34 13.27
CA ALA A 305 -12.30 6.04 14.35
C ALA A 305 -11.36 6.39 15.52
N GLU A 306 -10.52 5.45 15.97
CA GLU A 306 -9.49 5.71 16.98
C GLU A 306 -8.53 6.82 16.54
N ARG A 307 -8.17 6.84 15.25
CA ARG A 307 -7.28 7.84 14.67
C ARG A 307 -7.90 9.23 14.65
N GLU A 308 -9.19 9.34 14.37
CA GLU A 308 -9.95 10.59 14.44
C GLU A 308 -10.06 11.12 15.87
N GLU A 309 -10.30 10.23 16.85
CA GLU A 309 -10.34 10.61 18.26
C GLU A 309 -8.99 11.15 18.74
N LEU A 310 -7.89 10.48 18.38
CA LEU A 310 -6.54 10.95 18.68
C LEU A 310 -6.25 12.30 18.02
N ALA A 311 -6.58 12.46 16.73
CA ALA A 311 -6.38 13.73 16.02
C ALA A 311 -7.11 14.89 16.71
N LYS A 312 -8.33 14.65 17.22
CA LYS A 312 -9.07 15.63 18.01
C LYS A 312 -8.36 15.98 19.32
N LYS A 313 -7.89 14.98 20.08
CA LYS A 313 -7.13 15.21 21.32
C LYS A 313 -5.86 16.03 21.08
N ILE A 314 -5.15 15.79 19.97
CA ILE A 314 -3.96 16.54 19.60
C ILE A 314 -4.29 17.99 19.27
N ALA A 315 -5.38 18.24 18.53
CA ALA A 315 -5.85 19.59 18.23
C ALA A 315 -6.18 20.35 19.53
N ASP A 316 -6.94 19.73 20.45
CA ASP A 316 -7.30 20.33 21.73
C ASP A 316 -6.06 20.64 22.60
N LEU A 317 -5.08 19.73 22.64
CA LEU A 317 -3.82 19.95 23.35
C LEU A 317 -2.97 21.05 22.71
N THR A 318 -2.94 21.13 21.38
CA THR A 318 -2.21 22.16 20.63
C THR A 318 -2.81 23.55 20.90
N ASP A 319 -4.13 23.67 20.90
CA ASP A 319 -4.81 24.91 21.25
C ASP A 319 -4.54 25.32 22.70
N THR A 320 -4.56 24.36 23.63
CA THR A 320 -4.23 24.59 25.04
C THR A 320 -2.78 25.06 25.21
N LEU A 321 -1.84 24.43 24.49
CA LEU A 321 -0.44 24.83 24.49
C LEU A 321 -0.28 26.27 23.98
N ARG A 322 -0.92 26.61 22.85
CA ARG A 322 -0.87 27.95 22.27
C ARG A 322 -1.41 29.03 23.23
N LEU A 323 -2.49 28.74 23.95
CA LEU A 323 -3.04 29.63 24.97
C LEU A 323 -2.07 29.82 26.15
N SER A 324 -1.40 28.73 26.57
CA SER A 324 -0.41 28.77 27.65
C SER A 324 0.84 29.57 27.26
N GLU A 325 1.34 29.39 26.04
CA GLU A 325 2.47 30.15 25.49
C GLU A 325 2.13 31.63 25.40
N HIS A 326 0.96 31.98 24.87
CA HIS A 326 0.51 33.37 24.79
C HIS A 326 0.42 34.02 26.19
N LYS A 327 -0.05 33.28 27.20
CA LYS A 327 -0.08 33.77 28.59
C LYS A 327 1.32 34.03 29.14
N LEU A 328 2.25 33.10 28.93
CA LEU A 328 3.64 33.22 29.39
C LEU A 328 4.37 34.37 28.69
N VAL A 329 4.16 34.55 27.38
CA VAL A 329 4.70 35.69 26.63
C VAL A 329 4.17 36.99 27.21
N LYS A 330 2.87 37.09 27.49
CA LYS A 330 2.27 38.28 28.10
C LYS A 330 2.90 38.61 29.47
N GLU A 331 3.08 37.60 30.33
CA GLU A 331 3.73 37.76 31.63
C GLU A 331 5.18 38.25 31.46
N ARG A 332 5.96 37.63 30.57
CA ARG A 332 7.35 38.06 30.30
C ARG A 332 7.46 39.47 29.74
N VAL A 333 6.53 39.89 28.88
CA VAL A 333 6.50 41.26 28.35
C VAL A 333 6.22 42.26 29.49
N VAL A 334 5.31 41.94 30.40
CA VAL A 334 5.03 42.77 31.57
C VAL A 334 6.27 42.88 32.47
N ASP A 335 6.92 41.77 32.80
CA ASP A 335 8.13 41.75 33.64
C ASP A 335 9.29 42.53 33.01
N ALA A 336 9.52 42.36 31.70
CA ALA A 336 10.55 43.09 30.98
C ALA A 336 10.26 44.60 30.94
N THR A 337 8.99 44.98 30.76
CA THR A 337 8.57 46.39 30.78
C THR A 337 8.78 47.01 32.16
N GLN A 338 8.41 46.28 33.22
CA GLN A 338 8.61 46.74 34.59
C GLN A 338 10.10 46.93 34.91
N THR A 339 10.94 45.95 34.54
CA THR A 339 12.39 46.03 34.74
C THR A 339 13.01 47.22 34.01
N ALA A 340 12.62 47.45 32.75
CA ALA A 340 13.10 48.60 31.96
C ALA A 340 12.67 49.94 32.58
N ASN A 341 11.45 50.04 33.11
CA ASN A 341 10.98 51.23 33.82
C ASN A 341 11.76 51.47 35.11
N ASP A 342 12.02 50.43 35.89
CA ASP A 342 12.78 50.54 37.14
C ASP A 342 14.22 50.98 36.89
N GLU A 343 14.86 50.46 35.84
CA GLU A 343 16.18 50.91 35.38
C GLU A 343 16.18 52.37 34.93
N HIS A 344 15.14 52.81 34.20
CA HIS A 344 14.99 54.20 33.80
C HIS A 344 14.87 55.13 35.01
N ILE A 345 13.98 54.79 35.96
CA ILE A 345 13.79 55.56 37.20
C ILE A 345 15.09 55.62 38.00
N LYS A 346 15.82 54.51 38.10
CA LYS A 346 17.13 54.47 38.79
C LYS A 346 18.14 55.40 38.12
N LYS A 347 18.21 55.41 36.79
CA LYS A 347 19.12 56.29 36.03
C LYS A 347 18.76 57.77 36.23
N GLU A 348 17.48 58.12 36.21
CA GLU A 348 17.01 59.49 36.49
C GLU A 348 17.36 59.94 37.91
N LYS A 349 17.11 59.08 38.92
CA LYS A 349 17.48 59.36 40.32
C LYS A 349 18.98 59.58 40.48
N ASN A 350 19.82 58.74 39.87
CA ASN A 350 21.27 58.90 39.92
C ASN A 350 21.71 60.19 39.23
N SER A 351 21.17 60.51 38.05
CA SER A 351 21.46 61.76 37.36
C SER A 351 21.07 63.00 38.20
N LEU A 352 19.95 62.93 38.92
CA LEU A 352 19.53 63.99 39.82
C LEU A 352 20.45 64.10 41.03
N LEU A 353 20.87 62.97 41.62
CA LEU A 353 21.81 62.93 42.72
C LEU A 353 23.17 63.53 42.32
N ASP A 354 23.69 63.17 41.15
CA ASP A 354 24.94 63.74 40.62
C ASP A 354 24.85 65.26 40.47
N LYS A 355 23.71 65.78 39.98
CA LYS A 355 23.47 67.23 39.93
C LYS A 355 23.52 67.87 41.31
N TYR A 356 22.87 67.27 42.31
CA TYR A 356 22.92 67.77 43.68
C TYR A 356 24.34 67.73 44.25
N CYS A 357 25.08 66.65 44.06
CA CYS A 357 26.47 66.54 44.47
C CYS A 357 27.34 67.63 43.85
N ASN A 358 27.22 67.87 42.54
CA ASN A 358 27.96 68.95 41.86
C ASN A 358 27.63 70.34 42.43
N VAL A 359 26.35 70.61 42.72
CA VAL A 359 25.94 71.88 43.35
C VAL A 359 26.53 72.00 44.76
N CYS A 360 26.49 70.93 45.55
CA CYS A 360 27.10 70.92 46.89
C CYS A 360 28.61 71.13 46.84
N GLU A 361 29.32 70.52 45.89
CA GLU A 361 30.76 70.73 45.68
C GLU A 361 31.08 72.18 45.29
N SER A 362 30.29 72.77 44.38
CA SER A 362 30.41 74.18 44.02
C SER A 362 30.20 75.09 45.22
N LEU A 363 29.12 74.88 45.99
CA LEU A 363 28.83 75.66 47.19
C LEU A 363 29.92 75.49 48.26
N ASN A 364 30.49 74.29 48.40
CA ASN A 364 31.59 74.05 49.34
C ASN A 364 32.88 74.77 48.90
N SER A 365 33.16 74.81 47.60
CA SER A 365 34.25 75.61 47.03
C SER A 365 34.04 77.11 47.28
N ASP A 366 32.82 77.60 47.06
CA ASP A 366 32.44 79.00 47.33
C ASP A 366 32.58 79.34 48.81
N LEU A 367 32.11 78.45 49.70
CA LEU A 367 32.25 78.61 51.15
C LEU A 367 33.73 78.66 51.57
N THR A 368 34.55 77.76 51.03
CA THR A 368 36.01 77.74 51.29
C THR A 368 36.65 79.05 50.86
N THR A 369 36.26 79.58 49.70
CA THR A 369 36.74 80.88 49.19
C THR A 369 36.31 82.02 50.10
N MET A 370 35.04 82.04 50.54
CA MET A 370 34.54 83.04 51.49
C MET A 370 35.26 82.96 52.85
N MET A 371 35.53 81.77 53.36
CA MET A 371 36.32 81.58 54.59
C MET A 371 37.73 82.14 54.45
N ALA A 372 38.43 81.88 53.34
CA ALA A 372 39.76 82.42 53.08
C ALA A 372 39.78 83.96 52.97
N LEU A 373 38.75 84.55 52.34
CA LEU A 373 38.57 86.00 52.30
C LEU A 373 38.34 86.59 53.69
N LEU A 374 37.53 85.91 54.52
CA LEU A 374 37.28 86.28 55.91
C LEU A 374 38.58 86.26 56.75
N ASP A 375 39.39 85.21 56.63
CA ASP A 375 40.68 85.11 57.33
C ASP A 375 41.65 86.21 56.87
N THR A 376 41.71 86.48 55.56
CA THR A 376 42.54 87.56 55.00
C THR A 376 42.11 88.91 55.57
N ARG A 377 40.80 89.18 55.59
CA ARG A 377 40.24 90.43 56.10
C ARG A 377 40.44 90.59 57.61
N LYS A 378 40.31 89.49 58.37
CA LYS A 378 40.64 89.45 59.79
C LYS A 378 42.11 89.83 60.03
N GLY A 379 43.04 89.25 59.26
CA GLY A 379 44.45 89.61 59.34
C GLY A 379 44.76 91.06 58.95
N GLN A 380 44.00 91.65 58.02
CA GLN A 380 44.10 93.09 57.70
C GLN A 380 43.64 93.95 58.89
N TYR A 381 42.48 93.65 59.49
CA TYR A 381 42.01 94.38 60.67
C TYR A 381 42.96 94.24 61.87
N GLU A 382 43.54 93.07 62.10
CA GLU A 382 44.54 92.88 63.16
C GLU A 382 45.82 93.71 62.90
N LYS A 383 46.25 93.86 61.64
CA LYS A 383 47.37 94.74 61.27
C LYS A 383 47.03 96.22 61.43
N GLU A 384 45.83 96.64 61.02
CA GLU A 384 45.34 98.02 61.21
C GLU A 384 45.17 98.35 62.70
N TYR A 385 44.73 97.40 63.52
CA TYR A 385 44.59 97.56 64.96
C TYR A 385 45.94 97.66 65.68
N ASN A 386 46.95 96.92 65.21
CA ASN A 386 48.33 96.96 65.71
C ASN A 386 49.21 98.01 65.01
N ASN A 387 48.63 99.12 64.51
CA ASN A 387 49.36 100.17 63.83
C ASN A 387 50.40 100.83 64.75
N GLU A 388 51.67 100.84 64.31
CA GLU A 388 52.79 101.52 64.97
C GLU A 388 52.51 103.01 65.24
N GLU A 389 51.70 103.67 64.40
CA GLU A 389 51.29 105.06 64.62
C GLU A 389 50.45 105.24 65.89
N ARG A 390 49.63 104.24 66.26
CA ARG A 390 48.86 104.28 67.51
C ARG A 390 49.76 104.03 68.71
N GLN A 391 50.67 103.04 68.62
CA GLN A 391 51.63 102.79 69.70
C GLN A 391 52.55 104.00 69.93
N GLU A 392 52.93 104.70 68.87
CA GLU A 392 53.69 105.96 68.94
C GLU A 392 52.84 107.11 69.54
N ALA A 393 51.56 107.20 69.18
CA ALA A 393 50.65 108.18 69.77
C ALA A 393 50.39 107.92 71.26
N GLU A 394 50.21 106.66 71.69
CA GLU A 394 50.10 106.27 73.09
C GLU A 394 51.39 106.65 73.86
N ARG A 395 52.57 106.39 73.27
CA ARG A 395 53.86 106.79 73.86
C ARG A 395 53.96 108.32 74.03
N LYS A 396 53.53 109.09 73.03
CA LYS A 396 53.51 110.57 73.09
C LYS A 396 52.53 111.10 74.13
N VAL A 397 51.36 110.48 74.28
CA VAL A 397 50.38 110.86 75.31
C VAL A 397 50.94 110.58 76.70
N GLU A 398 51.61 109.44 76.89
CA GLU A 398 52.25 109.09 78.16
C GLU A 398 53.42 110.04 78.50
N GLU A 399 54.19 110.43 77.49
CA GLU A 399 55.24 111.44 77.63
C GLU A 399 54.67 112.82 78.00
N MET A 400 53.60 113.28 77.33
CA MET A 400 52.90 114.53 77.67
C MET A 400 52.29 114.48 79.08
N SER A 401 51.74 113.33 79.49
CA SER A 401 51.18 113.13 80.83
C SER A 401 52.28 113.28 81.90
N ASN A 402 53.45 112.67 81.69
CA ASN A 402 54.60 112.79 82.58
C ASN A 402 55.12 114.24 82.68
N ILE A 403 55.15 114.98 81.57
CA ILE A 403 55.53 116.40 81.55
C ILE A 403 54.53 117.23 82.37
N LEU A 404 53.23 117.03 82.14
CA LEU A 404 52.17 117.72 82.87
C LEU A 404 52.24 117.43 84.37
N GLN A 405 52.53 116.18 84.76
CA GLN A 405 52.66 115.80 86.16
C GLN A 405 53.88 116.45 86.82
N ARG A 406 55.02 116.57 86.11
CA ARG A 406 56.18 117.33 86.60
C ARG A 406 55.88 118.82 86.76
N LEU A 407 55.20 119.43 85.78
CA LEU A 407 54.81 120.84 85.84
C LEU A 407 53.82 121.09 87.00
N TYR A 408 52.90 120.15 87.22
CA TYR A 408 51.99 120.20 88.36
C TYR A 408 52.73 120.11 89.70
N LEU A 409 53.68 119.18 89.84
CA LEU A 409 54.52 119.07 91.04
C LEU A 409 55.34 120.35 91.29
N GLN A 410 55.94 120.93 90.25
CA GLN A 410 56.66 122.21 90.36
C GLN A 410 55.75 123.38 90.74
N TYR A 411 54.51 123.41 90.23
CA TYR A 411 53.52 124.40 90.61
C TYR A 411 53.12 124.26 92.09
N VAL A 412 52.90 123.04 92.58
CA VAL A 412 52.60 122.77 93.99
C VAL A 412 53.77 123.17 94.90
N GLU A 413 55.02 122.84 94.53
CA GLU A 413 56.23 123.26 95.27
C GLU A 413 56.44 124.79 95.27
N SER A 414 55.99 125.49 94.23
CA SER A 414 56.05 126.96 94.16
C SER A 414 55.00 127.65 95.05
N LEU A 415 53.87 126.98 95.32
CA LEU A 415 52.84 127.48 96.23
C LEU A 415 53.26 127.35 97.70
N ASP A 416 53.95 126.27 98.08
CA ASP A 416 54.47 126.08 99.44
C ASP A 416 55.55 127.11 99.83
N ARG A 417 56.25 127.72 98.85
CA ARG A 417 57.24 128.80 99.11
C ARG A 417 56.62 130.20 99.27
N VAL A 418 55.37 130.41 98.88
CA VAL A 418 54.71 131.74 98.93
C VAL A 418 53.95 131.95 100.24
N PHE A 419 53.66 130.90 101.02
CA PHE A 419 52.87 130.98 102.26
C PHE A 419 53.67 130.84 103.57
N SER A 420 54.97 131.14 103.58
CA SER A 420 55.78 131.08 104.82
C SER A 420 56.90 132.13 104.88
N LEU A 421 56.55 133.42 104.91
CA LEU A 421 57.35 134.54 105.47
C LEU A 421 56.58 135.87 105.36
N ASP A 422 55.64 136.10 106.29
CA ASP A 422 55.56 137.30 107.13
C ASP A 422 54.35 137.14 108.06
N ASP A 423 54.67 136.93 109.32
CA ASP A 423 53.80 136.53 110.43
C ASP A 423 53.64 137.74 111.39
N PRO A 424 52.68 137.76 112.33
CA PRO A 424 52.64 136.76 113.40
C PRO A 424 51.29 136.08 113.66
#